data_AF-A0A097QI54-F1
#
_entry.id   AF-A0A097QI54-F1
#
_cell.length_a   1.000
_cell.length_b   1.000
_cell.length_c   1.000
_cell.angle_alpha   90.00
_cell.angle_beta   90.00
_cell.angle_gamma   90.00
#
_symmetry.space_group_name_H-M   'P 1'
#
loop_
_entity.id
_entity.type
_entity.pdbx_description
1 polymer ?
#
loop_
_entity_poly.entity_id
_entity_poly.type
_entity_poly.pdbx_seq_one_letter_code
_entity_poly.pdbx_strand_id
1 'polypeptide(L)'
;MYEGLKHFHLLTIAISATLLSVRYAMMMANSKLLEKKFFKVFPHINDTCLLLSGIGLIFITGFIPFTAAAPWLTEKITCVLAYIALGFFALKLGKNKLLRTFSFFGALGWLAMAGKVAVSKAPLFLG
;
A
#
# COMPACT_ATOMS: atom_id res chain seq x y z
N MET A 1 -18.13 -1.97 15.58
CA MET A 1 -16.90 -2.75 15.29
C MET A 1 -16.34 -2.47 13.90
N TYR A 2 -17.16 -2.53 12.84
CA TYR A 2 -16.75 -2.24 11.45
C TYR A 2 -16.09 -0.85 11.27
N GLU A 3 -16.73 0.25 11.67
CA GLU A 3 -16.19 1.60 11.45
C GLU A 3 -14.84 1.81 12.15
N GLY A 4 -14.68 1.31 13.38
CA GLY A 4 -13.41 1.38 14.10
C GLY A 4 -12.27 0.66 13.36
N LEU A 5 -12.52 -0.57 12.89
CA LEU A 5 -11.52 -1.32 12.11
C LEU A 5 -11.22 -0.65 10.76
N LYS A 6 -12.23 -0.07 10.12
CA LYS A 6 -12.08 0.66 8.86
C LYS A 6 -11.23 1.92 9.03
N HIS A 7 -11.48 2.72 10.06
CA HIS A 7 -10.64 3.89 10.38
C HIS A 7 -9.21 3.48 10.72
N PHE A 8 -9.04 2.40 11.50
CA PHE A 8 -7.73 1.86 11.80
C PHE A 8 -6.99 1.40 10.53
N HIS A 9 -7.67 0.69 9.63
CA HIS A 9 -7.12 0.28 8.34
C HIS A 9 -6.69 1.49 7.49
N LEU A 10 -7.54 2.51 7.38
CA LEU A 10 -7.22 3.76 6.68
C LEU A 10 -6.02 4.50 7.30
N LEU A 11 -5.92 4.51 8.63
CA LEU A 11 -4.77 5.07 9.34
C LEU A 11 -3.48 4.32 8.98
N THR A 12 -3.50 2.98 9.01
CA THR A 12 -2.32 2.18 8.62
C THR A 12 -1.91 2.37 7.16
N ILE A 13 -2.88 2.61 6.26
CA ILE A 13 -2.62 2.98 4.86
C ILE A 13 -1.88 4.33 4.81
N ALA A 14 -2.40 5.34 5.50
CA ALA A 14 -1.81 6.68 5.53
C ALA A 14 -0.38 6.67 6.10
N ILE A 15 -0.16 5.88 7.17
CA ILE A 15 1.17 5.68 7.76
C ILE A 15 2.11 4.99 6.76
N SER A 16 1.66 3.93 6.07
CA SER A 16 2.48 3.23 5.07
C SER A 16 2.93 4.16 3.94
N ALA A 17 1.99 4.93 3.38
CA ALA A 17 2.26 5.89 2.31
C ALA A 17 3.22 7.01 2.75
N THR A 18 3.03 7.51 3.98
CA THR A 18 3.90 8.53 4.58
C THR A 18 5.31 7.99 4.79
N LEU A 19 5.45 6.79 5.37
CA LEU A 19 6.74 6.15 5.59
C LEU A 19 7.46 5.86 4.27
N LEU A 20 6.75 5.42 3.23
CA LEU A 20 7.32 5.24 1.89
C LEU A 20 7.86 6.56 1.35
N SER A 21 7.09 7.64 1.47
CA SER A 21 7.46 8.99 1.00
C SER A 21 8.68 9.54 1.75
N VAL A 22 8.70 9.42 3.08
CA VAL A 22 9.81 9.84 3.93
C VAL A 22 11.07 9.04 3.59
N ARG A 23 10.96 7.71 3.46
CA ARG A 23 12.11 6.86 3.10
C ARG A 23 12.63 7.15 1.70
N TYR A 24 11.73 7.43 0.76
CA TYR A 24 12.08 7.83 -0.59
C TYR A 24 12.85 9.17 -0.59
N ALA A 25 12.36 10.19 0.11
CA ALA A 25 13.02 11.48 0.23
C ALA A 25 14.42 11.35 0.86
N MET A 26 14.54 10.59 1.95
CA MET A 26 15.83 10.32 2.60
C MET A 26 16.80 9.56 1.69
N MET A 27 16.28 8.64 0.87
CA MET A 27 17.09 7.89 -0.09
C MET A 27 17.61 8.80 -1.19
N MET A 28 16.78 9.69 -1.72
CA MET A 28 17.18 10.65 -2.76
C MET A 28 18.20 11.68 -2.24
N ALA A 29 18.13 12.00 -0.94
CA ALA A 29 19.08 12.84 -0.22
C ALA A 29 20.35 12.10 0.24
N ASN A 30 20.49 10.79 -0.03
CA ASN A 30 21.59 9.94 0.46
C ASN A 30 21.80 10.03 1.99
N SER A 31 20.72 10.17 2.75
CA SER A 31 20.79 10.37 4.19
C SER A 31 21.09 9.06 4.93
N LYS A 32 22.08 9.09 5.84
CA LYS A 32 22.39 7.98 6.76
C LYS A 32 21.23 7.65 7.72
N LEU A 33 20.22 8.52 7.83
CA LEU A 33 19.08 8.32 8.72
C LEU A 33 18.25 7.08 8.35
N LEU A 34 18.27 6.65 7.08
CA LEU A 34 17.66 5.40 6.62
C LEU A 34 18.23 4.16 7.30
N GLU A 35 19.44 4.24 7.86
CA GLU A 35 20.06 3.11 8.53
C GLU A 35 19.51 2.87 9.94
N LYS A 36 18.84 3.88 10.53
CA LYS A 36 18.26 3.78 11.86
C LYS A 36 17.19 2.69 11.91
N LYS A 37 17.18 1.95 13.02
CA LYS A 37 16.24 0.82 13.26
C LYS A 37 14.79 1.21 13.03
N PHE A 38 14.40 2.44 13.36
CA PHE A 38 13.04 2.94 13.15
C PHE A 38 12.57 2.80 11.68
N PHE A 39 13.33 3.33 10.72
CA PHE A 39 12.95 3.29 9.29
C PHE A 39 13.09 1.91 8.64
N LYS A 40 13.73 0.97 9.33
CA LYS A 40 13.86 -0.43 8.91
C LYS A 40 12.74 -1.31 9.47
N VAL A 41 12.35 -1.13 10.73
CA VAL A 41 11.44 -2.04 11.44
C VAL A 41 10.00 -1.52 11.48
N PHE A 42 9.81 -0.23 11.75
CA PHE A 42 8.47 0.34 11.93
C PHE A 42 7.54 0.15 10.71
N PRO A 43 8.02 0.28 9.45
CA PRO A 43 7.19 -0.01 8.29
C PRO A 43 6.64 -1.44 8.29
N HIS A 44 7.45 -2.44 8.66
CA HIS A 44 7.01 -3.84 8.70
C HIS A 44 5.94 -4.11 9.76
N ILE A 45 6.03 -3.45 10.92
CA ILE A 45 5.00 -3.52 11.96
C ILE A 45 3.69 -2.94 11.43
N ASN A 46 3.75 -1.75 10.85
CA ASN A 46 2.57 -1.10 10.26
C ASN A 46 1.97 -1.94 9.12
N ASP A 47 2.80 -2.51 8.25
CA ASP A 47 2.33 -3.34 7.13
C ASP A 47 1.66 -4.62 7.65
N THR A 48 2.13 -5.19 8.76
CA THR A 48 1.45 -6.32 9.42
C THR A 48 0.07 -5.89 9.94
N CYS A 49 -0.03 -4.74 10.60
CA CYS A 49 -1.32 -4.18 11.05
C CYS A 49 -2.27 -3.86 9.88
N LEU A 50 -1.74 -3.35 8.77
CA LEU A 50 -2.47 -3.05 7.54
C LEU A 50 -3.08 -4.31 6.93
N LEU A 51 -2.29 -5.38 6.81
CA LEU A 51 -2.75 -6.66 6.25
C LEU A 51 -3.77 -7.33 7.18
N LEU A 52 -3.48 -7.39 8.48
CA LEU A 52 -4.41 -7.97 9.47
C LEU A 52 -5.74 -7.23 9.52
N SER A 53 -5.72 -5.90 9.48
CA SER A 53 -6.95 -5.10 9.44
C SER A 53 -7.73 -5.28 8.13
N GLY A 54 -7.05 -5.43 7.00
CA GLY A 54 -7.67 -5.76 5.71
C GLY A 54 -8.37 -7.13 5.73
N ILE A 55 -7.71 -8.14 6.30
CA ILE A 55 -8.29 -9.48 6.50
C ILE A 55 -9.49 -9.41 7.45
N GLY A 56 -9.39 -8.67 8.55
CA GLY A 56 -10.52 -8.47 9.46
C GLY A 56 -11.72 -7.81 8.77
N LEU A 57 -11.49 -6.84 7.87
CA LEU A 57 -12.56 -6.23 7.09
C LEU A 57 -13.22 -7.23 6.12
N ILE A 58 -12.45 -8.15 5.53
CA ILE A 58 -12.98 -9.24 4.70
C ILE A 58 -13.94 -10.11 5.53
N PHE A 59 -13.53 -10.54 6.73
CA PHE A 59 -14.38 -11.34 7.60
C PHE A 59 -15.66 -10.62 8.04
N ILE A 60 -15.58 -9.32 8.36
CA ILE A 60 -16.75 -8.54 8.81
C ILE A 60 -17.72 -8.27 7.66
N THR A 61 -17.20 -8.04 6.44
CA THR A 61 -18.03 -7.67 5.28
C THR A 61 -18.54 -8.88 4.50
N GLY A 62 -17.89 -10.04 4.62
CA GLY A 62 -18.24 -11.26 3.88
C GLY A 62 -17.82 -11.24 2.40
N PHE A 63 -17.11 -10.21 1.93
CA PHE A 63 -16.62 -10.16 0.56
C PHE A 63 -15.46 -11.14 0.36
N ILE A 64 -15.65 -12.12 -0.52
CA ILE A 64 -14.63 -13.14 -0.80
C ILE A 64 -13.80 -12.70 -2.02
N PRO A 65 -12.49 -12.41 -1.86
CA PRO A 65 -11.63 -12.08 -2.99
C PRO A 65 -11.47 -13.28 -3.94
N PHE A 66 -11.04 -13.01 -5.17
CA PHE A 66 -10.85 -14.02 -6.22
C PHE A 66 -12.13 -14.76 -6.63
N THR A 67 -13.29 -14.14 -6.42
CA THR A 67 -14.60 -14.65 -6.85
C THR A 67 -15.31 -13.64 -7.75
N ALA A 68 -16.22 -14.14 -8.59
CA ALA A 68 -17.08 -13.30 -9.43
C ALA A 68 -18.03 -12.40 -8.62
N ALA A 69 -18.25 -12.70 -7.33
CA ALA A 69 -19.10 -11.90 -6.45
C ALA A 69 -18.42 -10.62 -5.96
N ALA A 70 -17.08 -10.56 -5.95
CA ALA A 70 -16.32 -9.38 -5.51
C ALA A 70 -15.06 -9.13 -6.36
N PRO A 71 -15.19 -8.93 -7.69
CA PRO A 71 -14.05 -8.67 -8.57
C PRO A 71 -13.28 -7.41 -8.19
N TRP A 72 -13.97 -6.39 -7.67
CA TRP A 72 -13.36 -5.17 -7.16
C TRP A 72 -12.39 -5.43 -6.00
N LEU A 73 -12.64 -6.43 -5.15
CA LEU A 73 -11.76 -6.76 -4.03
C LEU A 73 -10.47 -7.43 -4.53
N THR A 74 -10.59 -8.30 -5.53
CA THR A 74 -9.44 -8.87 -6.25
C THR A 74 -8.58 -7.77 -6.85
N GLU A 75 -9.21 -6.81 -7.54
CA GLU A 75 -8.51 -5.68 -8.15
C GLU A 75 -7.82 -4.81 -7.11
N LYS A 76 -8.49 -4.55 -5.98
CA LYS A 76 -7.90 -3.82 -4.85
C LYS A 76 -6.63 -4.52 -4.33
N ILE A 77 -6.66 -5.85 -4.17
CA ILE A 77 -5.49 -6.62 -3.74
C ILE A 77 -4.37 -6.52 -4.78
N THR A 78 -4.67 -6.65 -6.07
CA THR A 78 -3.70 -6.47 -7.15
C THR A 78 -3.05 -5.08 -7.12
N CYS A 79 -3.84 -4.02 -6.89
CA CYS A 79 -3.31 -2.66 -6.75
C CYS A 79 -2.36 -2.54 -5.55
N VAL A 80 -2.68 -3.16 -4.41
CA VAL A 80 -1.82 -3.17 -3.23
C VAL A 80 -0.52 -3.92 -3.49
N LEU A 81 -0.57 -5.06 -4.20
CA LEU A 81 0.64 -5.80 -4.60
C LEU A 81 1.53 -4.96 -5.52
N ALA A 82 0.93 -4.27 -6.50
CA ALA A 82 1.66 -3.36 -7.38
C ALA A 82 2.30 -2.19 -6.61
N TYR A 83 1.57 -1.59 -5.65
CA TYR A 83 2.09 -0.57 -4.74
C TYR A 83 3.33 -1.06 -3.97
N ILE A 84 3.27 -2.27 -3.38
CA ILE A 84 4.39 -2.84 -2.62
C ILE A 84 5.58 -3.11 -3.54
N ALA A 85 5.36 -3.72 -4.71
CA ALA A 85 6.41 -4.04 -5.66
C ALA A 85 7.15 -2.79 -6.16
N LEU A 86 6.40 -1.74 -6.52
CA LEU A 86 6.97 -0.47 -6.96
C LEU A 86 7.64 0.31 -5.83
N GLY A 87 7.09 0.27 -4.61
CA GLY A 87 7.74 0.85 -3.43
C GLY A 87 9.08 0.17 -3.12
N PHE A 88 9.13 -1.16 -3.21
CA PHE A 88 10.38 -1.92 -3.09
C PHE A 88 11.37 -1.56 -4.20
N PHE A 89 10.89 -1.40 -5.43
CA PHE A 89 11.72 -1.00 -6.55
C PHE A 89 12.29 0.41 -6.37
N ALA A 90 11.46 1.37 -5.94
CA ALA A 90 11.84 2.75 -5.69
C ALA A 90 12.94 2.87 -4.62
N LEU A 91 12.90 2.03 -3.58
CA LEU A 91 13.84 2.10 -2.47
C LEU A 91 15.09 1.23 -2.67
N LYS A 92 14.98 0.02 -3.24
CA LYS A 92 16.05 -0.98 -3.22
C LYS A 92 16.62 -1.34 -4.60
N LEU A 93 15.79 -1.47 -5.64
CA LEU A 93 16.23 -2.00 -6.95
C LEU A 93 16.53 -0.94 -8.00
N GLY A 94 16.04 0.29 -7.84
CA GLY A 94 16.26 1.35 -8.82
C GLY A 94 17.74 1.67 -9.00
N LYS A 95 18.27 1.36 -10.19
CA LYS A 95 19.68 1.62 -10.54
C LYS A 95 19.97 3.13 -10.63
N ASN A 96 19.01 3.90 -11.15
CA ASN A 96 19.14 5.34 -11.37
C ASN A 96 18.04 6.12 -10.65
N LYS A 97 18.32 7.39 -10.30
CA LYS A 97 17.36 8.29 -9.62
C LYS A 97 16.05 8.49 -10.39
N LEU A 98 16.11 8.54 -11.71
CA LEU A 98 14.92 8.63 -12.57
C LEU A 98 13.98 7.45 -12.36
N LEU A 99 14.49 6.22 -12.47
CA LEU A 99 13.67 5.03 -12.35
C LEU A 99 13.07 4.89 -10.94
N ARG A 100 13.83 5.30 -9.90
CA ARG A 100 13.32 5.37 -8.53
C ARG A 100 12.16 6.35 -8.40
N THR A 101 12.25 7.50 -9.07
CA THR A 101 11.19 8.52 -9.08
C THR A 101 9.93 8.01 -9.78
N PHE A 102 10.07 7.39 -10.95
CA PHE A 102 8.95 6.77 -11.66
C PHE A 102 8.29 5.67 -10.85
N SER A 103 9.06 4.79 -10.22
CA SER A 103 8.49 3.74 -9.36
C SER A 103 7.81 4.31 -8.12
N PHE A 104 8.32 5.39 -7.53
CA PHE A 104 7.69 6.05 -6.39
C PHE A 104 6.32 6.64 -6.77
N PHE A 105 6.26 7.45 -7.84
CA PHE A 105 4.99 8.00 -8.31
C PHE A 105 4.04 6.91 -8.83
N GLY A 106 4.57 5.88 -9.47
CA GLY A 106 3.81 4.69 -9.86
C GLY A 106 3.17 4.00 -8.66
N ALA A 107 3.92 3.79 -7.57
CA ALA A 107 3.38 3.24 -6.33
C ALA A 107 2.23 4.09 -5.79
N LEU A 108 2.40 5.41 -5.70
CA LEU A 108 1.33 6.32 -5.27
C LEU A 108 0.10 6.27 -6.20
N GLY A 109 0.31 6.13 -7.50
CA GLY A 109 -0.77 5.92 -8.47
C GLY A 109 -1.58 4.66 -8.20
N TRP A 110 -0.90 3.53 -7.96
CA TRP A 110 -1.57 2.27 -7.58
C TRP A 110 -2.29 2.36 -6.23
N LEU A 111 -1.74 3.11 -5.27
CA LEU A 111 -2.41 3.34 -3.99
C LEU A 111 -3.70 4.17 -4.18
N ALA A 112 -3.64 5.25 -4.97
CA ALA A 112 -4.80 6.06 -5.29
C ALA A 112 -5.87 5.22 -6.02
N MET A 113 -5.44 4.36 -6.94
CA MET A 113 -6.30 3.42 -7.63
C MET A 113 -6.98 2.43 -6.67
N ALA A 114 -6.23 1.82 -5.75
CA ALA A 114 -6.78 0.95 -4.71
C ALA A 114 -7.84 1.69 -3.85
N GLY A 115 -7.61 2.97 -3.55
CA GLY A 115 -8.57 3.84 -2.86
C GLY A 115 -9.83 4.08 -3.68
N LYS A 116 -9.70 4.37 -4.97
CA LYS A 116 -10.84 4.54 -5.90
C LYS A 116 -11.69 3.28 -5.97
N VAL A 117 -11.07 2.12 -6.19
CA VAL A 117 -11.76 0.81 -6.22
C VAL A 117 -12.48 0.52 -4.90
N ALA A 118 -11.87 0.88 -3.77
CA ALA A 118 -12.48 0.69 -2.45
C ALA A 118 -13.72 1.56 -2.23
N VAL A 119 -13.77 2.77 -2.80
CA VAL A 119 -14.92 3.68 -2.71
C VAL A 119 -16.00 3.31 -3.72
N SER A 120 -15.64 3.04 -4.98
CA SER A 120 -16.59 2.68 -6.02
C SER A 120 -17.20 1.30 -5.82
N LYS A 121 -16.47 0.38 -5.17
CA LYS A 121 -16.80 -1.06 -5.09
C LYS A 121 -17.12 -1.67 -6.46
N ALA A 122 -16.54 -1.10 -7.52
CA ALA A 122 -16.69 -1.54 -8.89
C ALA A 122 -15.30 -1.86 -9.45
N PRO A 123 -15.12 -3.01 -10.13
CA PRO A 123 -13.88 -3.27 -10.83
C PRO A 123 -13.71 -2.24 -11.95
N LEU A 124 -12.49 -1.75 -12.14
CA LEU A 124 -12.15 -0.85 -13.24
C LEU A 124 -11.46 -1.60 -14.39
N PHE A 125 -10.88 -2.78 -14.11
CA PHE A 125 -10.23 -3.62 -15.13
C PHE A 125 -10.75 -5.06 -15.17
N LEU A 126 -11.21 -5.61 -14.03
CA LEU A 126 -11.67 -7.00 -13.92
C LEU A 126 -13.20 -7.15 -14.03
N GLY A 127 -13.85 -6.25 -14.77
CA GLY A 127 -15.31 -6.14 -14.92
C GLY A 127 -15.86 -6.81 -16.16
#